data_AF-A0A9W6J9K3-F1
#
_entry.id   AF-A0A9W6J9K3-F1
#
_cell.length_a   1.000
_cell.length_b   1.000
_cell.length_c   1.000
_cell.angle_alpha   90.00
_cell.angle_beta   90.00
_cell.angle_gamma   90.00
#
_symmetry.space_group_name_H-M   'P 1'
#
loop_
_entity.id
_entity.type
_entity.pdbx_description
1 polymer ?
#
loop_
_entity_poly.entity_id
_entity_poly.type
_entity_poly.pdbx_seq_one_letter_code
_entity_poly.pdbx_strand_id
1 'polypeptide(L)'
;MPPNRIFLTHKHSKVIEWLGRHPRWTFHFTPTSASRLNAVEGFFDILTKCRLTRGVFKGVVDLQAAINCFVVDHNQQPKPFVWTADPDKITAAAARGHQVLTSVR
;
A
#
# COMPACT_ATOMS: atom_id res chain seq x y z
N MET A 1 18.21 4.26 15.94
CA MET A 1 18.41 3.60 14.64
C MET A 1 17.06 3.50 13.95
N PRO A 2 16.85 4.01 12.72
CA PRO A 2 15.55 3.80 12.09
C PRO A 2 15.49 2.39 11.48
N PRO A 3 14.43 1.62 11.75
CA PRO A 3 14.25 0.29 11.18
C PRO A 3 13.93 0.44 9.69
N ASN A 4 14.92 0.12 8.87
CA ASN A 4 14.90 0.27 7.43
C ASN A 4 14.36 -0.98 6.75
N ARG A 5 13.15 -0.91 6.19
CA ARG A 5 12.92 -1.34 4.79
C ARG A 5 11.49 -1.05 4.33
N ILE A 6 11.34 0.09 3.66
CA ILE A 6 10.20 0.37 2.79
C ILE A 6 10.85 0.94 1.53
N PHE A 7 10.86 0.11 0.49
CA PHE A 7 11.47 0.22 -0.84
C PHE A 7 12.65 1.18 -1.02
N LEU A 8 13.84 0.62 -1.24
CA LEU A 8 15.10 1.34 -1.51
C LEU A 8 14.99 2.37 -2.65
N THR A 9 14.11 2.13 -3.61
CA THR A 9 13.82 3.01 -4.74
C THR A 9 13.33 4.39 -4.31
N HIS A 10 12.52 4.51 -3.25
CA HIS A 10 12.00 5.80 -2.78
C HIS A 10 13.01 6.60 -1.93
N LYS A 11 14.14 5.99 -1.57
CA LYS A 11 15.23 6.62 -0.80
C LYS A 11 16.50 6.81 -1.62
N HIS A 12 16.45 6.54 -2.92
CA HIS A 12 17.58 6.72 -3.81
C HIS A 12 18.00 8.19 -3.84
N SER A 13 19.31 8.47 -3.89
CA SER A 13 19.86 9.83 -3.85
C SER A 13 19.20 10.78 -4.86
N LYS A 14 19.06 10.34 -6.11
CA LYS A 14 18.33 11.08 -7.17
C LYS A 14 16.89 11.46 -6.79
N VAL A 15 16.17 10.61 -6.06
CA VAL A 15 14.78 10.88 -5.63
C VAL A 15 14.79 11.93 -4.52
N ILE A 16 15.69 11.81 -3.55
CA ILE A 16 15.84 12.78 -2.45
C ILE A 16 16.23 14.16 -3.00
N GLU A 17 17.17 14.20 -3.94
CA GLU A 17 17.59 15.44 -4.60
C GLU A 17 16.45 16.09 -5.39
N TRP A 18 15.67 15.27 -6.11
CA TRP A 18 14.47 15.76 -6.79
C TRP A 18 13.44 16.31 -5.81
N LEU A 19 13.19 15.64 -4.67
CA LEU A 19 12.28 16.14 -3.64
C LEU A 19 12.74 17.47 -3.04
N GLY A 20 14.05 17.64 -2.82
CA GLY A 20 14.62 18.91 -2.36
C GLY A 20 14.37 20.08 -3.33
N ARG A 21 14.28 19.79 -4.64
CA ARG A 21 13.92 20.80 -5.66
C ARG A 21 12.42 21.08 -5.75
N HIS A 22 11.56 20.23 -5.19
CA HIS A 22 10.11 20.33 -5.36
C HIS A 22 9.38 20.34 -4.00
N PRO A 23 9.42 21.46 -3.25
CA PRO A 23 8.88 21.56 -1.89
C PRO A 23 7.35 21.44 -1.82
N ARG A 24 6.66 21.43 -2.98
CA ARG A 24 5.21 21.19 -3.06
C ARG A 24 4.82 19.75 -2.72
N TRP A 25 5.78 18.82 -2.68
CA TRP A 25 5.51 17.41 -2.45
C TRP A 25 6.01 16.96 -1.08
N THR A 26 5.09 16.44 -0.25
CA THR A 26 5.41 15.78 1.03
C THR A 26 5.08 14.31 0.91
N PHE A 27 6.05 13.44 1.20
CA PHE A 27 5.87 11.99 1.12
C PHE A 27 5.49 11.45 2.49
N HIS A 28 4.36 10.74 2.54
CA HIS A 28 3.94 9.97 3.70
C HIS A 28 4.25 8.50 3.46
N PHE A 29 5.10 7.91 4.29
CA PHE A 29 5.43 6.50 4.23
C PHE A 29 4.56 5.73 5.21
N THR A 30 3.88 4.68 4.75
CA THR A 30 3.29 3.69 5.63
C THR A 30 4.40 2.98 6.41
N PRO A 31 4.22 2.57 7.68
CA PRO A 31 5.23 1.83 8.43
C PRO A 31 5.59 0.48 7.78
N THR A 32 6.79 -0.03 8.07
CA THR A 32 7.23 -1.36 7.61
C THR A 32 6.23 -2.41 8.08
N SER A 33 5.86 -3.33 7.20
CA SER A 33 4.86 -4.38 7.45
C SER A 33 3.44 -3.86 7.70
N ALA A 34 3.13 -2.59 7.42
CA ALA A 34 1.80 -2.01 7.53
C ALA A 34 1.14 -1.80 6.16
N SER A 35 1.28 -2.80 5.29
CA SER A 35 0.87 -2.76 3.90
C SER A 35 -0.65 -2.50 3.74
N ARG A 36 -1.48 -3.04 4.64
CA ARG A 36 -2.93 -2.79 4.72
C ARG A 36 -3.33 -1.33 5.00
N LEU A 37 -2.42 -0.48 5.47
CA LEU A 37 -2.69 0.95 5.62
C LEU A 37 -2.55 1.72 4.30
N ASN A 38 -1.98 1.10 3.26
CA ASN A 38 -1.81 1.71 1.96
C ASN A 38 -3.07 1.54 1.11
N ALA A 39 -3.77 2.62 0.82
CA ALA A 39 -4.96 2.61 -0.04
C ALA A 39 -4.68 2.06 -1.45
N VAL A 40 -3.46 2.26 -1.97
CA VAL A 40 -3.05 1.71 -3.28
C VAL A 40 -3.01 0.18 -3.24
N GLU A 41 -2.55 -0.41 -2.14
CA GLU A 41 -2.58 -1.87 -1.97
C GLU A 41 -4.01 -2.40 -1.83
N GLY A 42 -4.87 -1.67 -1.12
CA GLY A 42 -6.31 -1.98 -1.05
C GLY A 42 -6.97 -1.96 -2.44
N PHE A 43 -6.64 -0.98 -3.28
CA PHE A 43 -7.11 -0.92 -4.66
C PHE A 43 -6.67 -2.16 -5.46
N PHE A 44 -5.40 -2.57 -5.34
CA PHE A 44 -4.90 -3.76 -6.04
C PHE A 44 -5.57 -5.06 -5.57
N ASP A 45 -5.93 -5.17 -4.29
CA ASP A 45 -6.70 -6.32 -3.78
C ASP A 45 -8.08 -6.41 -4.44
N ILE A 46 -8.79 -5.27 -4.57
CA ILE A 46 -10.08 -5.20 -5.27
C ILE A 46 -9.91 -5.56 -6.75
N LEU A 47 -8.96 -4.94 -7.46
CA LEU A 47 -8.67 -5.25 -8.87
C LEU A 47 -8.38 -6.74 -9.06
N THR A 48 -7.59 -7.32 -8.16
CA THR A 48 -7.22 -8.73 -8.21
C THR A 48 -8.45 -9.61 -8.10
N LYS A 49 -9.27 -9.41 -7.06
CA LYS A 49 -10.47 -10.22 -6.79
C LYS A 49 -11.54 -10.07 -7.88
N CYS A 50 -11.75 -8.85 -8.36
CA CYS A 50 -12.84 -8.53 -9.29
C CYS A 50 -12.48 -8.84 -10.75
N ARG A 51 -11.22 -8.63 -11.15
CA ARG A 51 -10.83 -8.70 -12.57
C ARG A 51 -9.75 -9.72 -12.88
N LEU A 52 -8.71 -9.85 -12.04
CA LEU A 52 -7.53 -10.64 -12.40
C LEU A 52 -7.67 -12.13 -12.09
N THR A 53 -8.17 -12.50 -10.90
CA THR A 53 -8.25 -13.91 -10.47
C THR A 53 -9.22 -14.74 -11.33
N ARG A 54 -10.23 -14.11 -11.91
CA ARG A 54 -11.25 -14.77 -12.76
C ARG A 54 -11.06 -14.50 -14.25
N GLY A 55 -10.07 -13.69 -14.61
CA GLY A 55 -9.80 -13.30 -16.00
C GLY A 55 -8.93 -14.32 -16.71
N VAL A 56 -9.24 -14.59 -17.98
CA VAL A 56 -8.35 -15.30 -18.89
C VAL A 56 -7.93 -14.30 -19.96
N PHE A 57 -6.63 -14.07 -20.08
CA PHE A 57 -6.08 -13.06 -20.98
C PHE A 57 -5.21 -13.72 -22.04
N LYS A 58 -5.41 -13.36 -23.31
CA LYS A 58 -4.65 -13.94 -24.44
C LYS A 58 -3.26 -13.31 -24.61
N GLY A 59 -2.96 -12.25 -23.88
CA GLY A 59 -1.68 -11.54 -23.90
C GLY A 59 -1.71 -10.23 -23.12
N VAL A 60 -0.59 -9.50 -23.15
CA VAL A 60 -0.42 -8.26 -22.37
C VAL A 60 -1.41 -7.16 -22.79
N VAL A 61 -1.69 -7.02 -24.09
CA VAL A 61 -2.64 -6.02 -24.60
C VAL A 61 -4.05 -6.24 -24.04
N ASP A 62 -4.47 -7.50 -23.97
CA ASP A 62 -5.77 -7.91 -23.44
C ASP A 62 -5.86 -7.65 -21.92
N LEU A 63 -4.79 -7.97 -21.18
CA LEU A 63 -4.67 -7.65 -19.76
C LEU A 63 -4.72 -6.12 -19.50
N GLN A 64 -4.01 -5.33 -20.32
CA GLN A 64 -4.01 -3.87 -20.22
C GLN A 64 -5.42 -3.30 -20.45
N ALA A 65 -6.10 -3.76 -21.50
CA ALA A 65 -7.47 -3.36 -21.79
C ALA A 65 -8.41 -3.70 -20.61
N ALA A 66 -8.27 -4.91 -20.05
CA ALA A 66 -9.04 -5.35 -18.90
C ALA A 66 -8.81 -4.49 -17.64
N ILE A 67 -7.56 -4.12 -17.35
CA ILE A 67 -7.23 -3.23 -16.22
C ILE A 67 -7.80 -1.83 -16.47
N ASN A 68 -7.64 -1.28 -17.67
CA ASN A 68 -8.15 0.05 -18.01
C ASN A 68 -9.68 0.13 -17.89
N CYS A 69 -10.40 -0.88 -18.40
CA CYS A 69 -11.86 -0.96 -18.23
C CYS A 69 -12.23 -1.01 -16.73
N PHE A 70 -11.54 -1.83 -15.93
CA PHE A 70 -11.79 -1.86 -14.49
C PHE A 70 -11.58 -0.49 -13.83
N VAL A 71 -10.52 0.23 -14.18
CA VAL A 71 -10.25 1.58 -13.65
C VAL A 71 -11.37 2.55 -14.01
N VAL A 72 -11.82 2.55 -15.28
CA VAL A 72 -12.92 3.40 -15.74
C VAL A 72 -14.20 3.10 -14.98
N ASP A 73 -14.57 1.82 -14.86
CA ASP A 73 -15.79 1.38 -14.18
C ASP A 73 -15.74 1.68 -12.68
N HIS A 74 -14.61 1.40 -12.02
CA HIS A 74 -14.41 1.65 -10.60
C HIS A 74 -14.49 3.15 -10.26
N ASN A 75 -13.98 4.00 -11.14
CA ASN A 75 -13.99 5.45 -10.96
C ASN A 75 -15.37 6.09 -11.20
N GLN A 76 -16.36 5.39 -11.78
CA GLN A 76 -17.72 5.90 -11.89
C GLN A 76 -18.40 6.05 -10.53
N GLN A 77 -18.09 5.15 -9.58
CA GLN A 77 -18.66 5.14 -8.23
C GLN A 77 -17.57 4.77 -7.21
N PRO A 78 -16.60 5.68 -6.97
CA PRO A 78 -15.49 5.39 -6.10
C PRO A 78 -15.99 5.25 -4.66
N LYS A 79 -15.57 4.17 -4.00
CA LYS A 79 -15.86 3.96 -2.58
C LYS A 79 -14.63 4.36 -1.76
N PRO A 80 -14.79 5.17 -0.71
CA PRO A 80 -13.67 5.49 0.17
C PRO A 80 -13.17 4.21 0.84
N PHE A 81 -11.84 4.11 1.00
CA PHE A 81 -11.25 3.08 1.84
C PHE A 81 -11.50 3.44 3.30
N VAL A 82 -12.46 2.75 3.93
CA VAL A 82 -12.81 2.98 5.33
C VAL A 82 -12.03 2.02 6.21
N TRP A 83 -11.26 2.57 7.14
CA TRP A 83 -10.60 1.81 8.18
C TRP A 83 -11.60 1.42 9.26
N THR A 84 -11.89 0.12 9.39
CA THR A 84 -12.86 -0.40 10.37
C THR A 84 -12.20 -1.02 11.60
N ALA A 85 -10.87 -1.15 11.60
CA ALA A 85 -10.15 -1.75 12.70
C ALA A 85 -9.96 -0.75 13.84
N ASP A 86 -10.18 -1.19 15.07
CA ASP A 86 -10.04 -0.38 16.27
C ASP A 86 -8.55 -0.06 16.54
N PRO A 87 -8.13 1.22 16.49
CA PRO A 87 -6.73 1.61 16.69
C PRO A 87 -6.19 1.19 18.07
N ASP A 88 -7.02 1.22 19.11
CA ASP A 88 -6.60 0.92 20.48
C ASP A 88 -6.30 -0.56 20.62
N LYS A 89 -7.12 -1.42 20.01
CA LYS A 89 -6.87 -2.87 19.96
C LYS A 89 -5.57 -3.21 19.23
N ILE A 90 -5.28 -2.50 18.15
CA ILE A 90 -4.06 -2.70 17.35
C ILE A 90 -2.83 -2.27 18.13
N THR A 91 -2.89 -1.09 18.74
CA THR A 91 -1.80 -0.56 19.57
C THR A 91 -1.52 -1.46 20.77
N ALA A 92 -2.56 -1.94 21.44
CA ALA A 92 -2.44 -2.90 22.54
C ALA A 92 -1.82 -4.23 22.08
N ALA A 93 -2.23 -4.75 20.91
CA ALA A 93 -1.64 -5.97 20.36
C ALA A 93 -0.16 -5.81 20.02
N ALA A 94 0.21 -4.68 19.42
CA ALA A 94 1.60 -4.34 19.13
C ALA A 94 2.41 -4.26 20.43
N ALA A 95 1.91 -3.57 21.46
CA ALA A 95 2.59 -3.45 22.76
C ALA A 95 2.85 -4.83 23.40
N ARG A 96 1.86 -5.73 23.38
CA ARG A 96 2.03 -7.11 23.86
C ARG A 96 3.12 -7.86 23.11
N GLY A 97 3.16 -7.73 21.78
CA GLY A 97 4.21 -8.34 20.95
C GLY A 97 5.61 -7.85 21.31
N HIS A 98 5.79 -6.54 21.53
CA HIS A 98 7.06 -5.98 21.97
C HIS A 98 7.47 -6.51 23.35
N GLN A 99 6.53 -6.61 24.29
CA GLN A 99 6.80 -7.13 25.63
C GLN A 99 7.31 -8.58 25.59
N VAL A 100 6.69 -9.45 24.79
CA VAL A 100 7.13 -10.84 24.60
C VAL A 100 8.54 -10.90 23.99
N LEU A 101 8.82 -10.09 22.97
CA LEU A 101 10.15 -10.04 22.35
C LEU A 101 11.23 -9.60 23.34
N THR A 102 10.92 -8.67 24.25
CA THR A 102 11.86 -8.22 25.28
C THR A 102 12.07 -9.22 26.41
N SER A 103 11.07 -10.07 26.72
CA SER A 103 11.18 -11.07 27.79
C SER A 103 11.90 -12.37 27.38
N VAL A 104 12.11 -12.58 26.08
CA VAL A 104 12.81 -13.77 25.52
C VAL A 104 14.30 -13.48 25.28
N ARG A 105 14.77 -12.26 25.62
CA ARG A 105 16.18 -11.85 25.55
C ARG A 105 16.82 -11.87 26.93
#